data_AF-A0A497SAX4-F1
#
_entry.id   AF-A0A497SAX4-F1
#
_cell.length_a   1.000
_cell.length_b   1.000
_cell.length_c   1.000
_cell.angle_alpha   90.00
_cell.angle_beta   90.00
_cell.angle_gamma   90.00
#
_symmetry.space_group_name_H-M   'P 1'
#
loop_
_entity.id
_entity.type
_entity.pdbx_description
1 polymer ?
#
loop_
_entity_poly.entity_id
_entity_poly.type
_entity_poly.pdbx_seq_one_letter_code
_entity_poly.pdbx_strand_id
1 'polypeptide(L)' 'EAYSTVLSNNLNRIMKFLTSMTIILTIPTIISSIYGMNVGLPLQENPAAFFYIIFLILVMSSVMVVVFIRKGWI' A
#
# COMPACT_ATOMS: atom_id res chain seq x y z
N GLU A 1 -9.37 -19.35 -30.04
CA GLU A 1 -8.38 -19.62 -28.99
C GLU A 1 -7.38 -18.48 -28.80
N ALA A 2 -6.66 -18.03 -29.83
CA ALA A 2 -5.73 -16.88 -29.73
C ALA A 2 -6.37 -15.58 -29.21
N TYR A 3 -7.58 -15.22 -29.64
CA TYR A 3 -8.31 -14.04 -29.15
C TYR A 3 -8.64 -14.11 -27.65
N SER A 4 -9.03 -15.28 -27.17
CA SER A 4 -9.33 -15.51 -25.75
C SER A 4 -8.06 -15.40 -24.90
N THR A 5 -6.91 -15.88 -25.39
CA THR A 5 -5.61 -15.73 -24.72
C THR A 5 -5.16 -14.27 -24.61
N VAL A 6 -5.37 -13.46 -25.66
CA VAL A 6 -5.04 -12.03 -25.64
C VAL A 6 -5.95 -11.27 -24.66
N LEU A 7 -7.25 -11.59 -24.64
CA LEU A 7 -8.21 -11.00 -23.70
C LEU A 7 -7.86 -11.34 -22.24
N SER A 8 -7.58 -12.61 -21.94
CA SER A 8 -7.19 -13.05 -20.59
C SER A 8 -5.85 -12.45 -20.13
N ASN A 9 -4.88 -12.29 -21.03
CA ASN A 9 -3.61 -11.61 -20.69
C ASN A 9 -3.82 -10.13 -20.34
N ASN A 10 -4.67 -9.42 -21.09
CA ASN A 10 -4.99 -8.03 -20.81
C ASN A 10 -5.73 -7.88 -19.48
N LEU A 11 -6.69 -8.77 -19.19
CA LEU A 11 -7.37 -8.80 -17.90
C LEU A 11 -6.40 -9.08 -16.75
N ASN A 12 -5.47 -10.04 -16.90
CA ASN A 12 -4.47 -10.33 -15.89
C ASN A 12 -3.53 -9.12 -15.63
N ARG A 13 -3.16 -8.38 -16.69
CA ARG A 13 -2.37 -7.15 -16.56
C ARG A 13 -3.15 -6.06 -15.82
N ILE A 14 -4.43 -5.84 -16.15
CA ILE A 14 -5.28 -4.85 -15.47
C ILE A 14 -5.48 -5.22 -14.00
N MET A 15 -5.78 -6.48 -13.69
CA MET A 15 -5.97 -6.95 -12.32
C MET A 15 -4.71 -6.78 -11.47
N LYS A 16 -3.53 -7.06 -12.03
CA LYS A 16 -2.25 -6.81 -11.36
C LYS A 16 -2.04 -5.32 -11.07
N PHE A 17 -2.31 -4.46 -12.04
CA PHE A 17 -2.20 -3.01 -11.87
C PHE A 17 -3.15 -2.49 -10.78
N LEU A 18 -4.44 -2.81 -10.86
CA LEU A 18 -5.43 -2.39 -9.87
C LEU A 18 -5.10 -2.90 -8.47
N THR A 19 -4.75 -4.18 -8.33
CA THR A 19 -4.39 -4.79 -7.04
C THR A 19 -3.16 -4.12 -6.43
N SER A 20 -2.14 -3.83 -7.25
CA SER A 20 -0.94 -3.14 -6.78
C SER A 20 -1.25 -1.73 -6.27
N MET A 21 -2.10 -0.99 -6.99
CA MET A 21 -2.50 0.36 -6.62
C MET A 21 -3.31 0.36 -5.31
N THR A 22 -4.24 -0.59 -5.16
CA THR A 22 -5.01 -0.76 -3.91
C THR A 22 -4.08 -1.00 -2.72
N ILE A 23 -3.13 -1.95 -2.83
CA ILE A 23 -2.23 -2.29 -1.71
C ILE A 23 -1.36 -1.09 -1.31
N ILE A 24 -0.84 -0.33 -2.28
CA ILE A 24 -0.03 0.87 -2.02
C ILE A 24 -0.85 1.92 -1.26
N LEU A 25 -2.14 2.09 -1.59
CA LEU A 25 -3.03 3.08 -0.96
C LEU A 25 -3.60 2.62 0.39
N THR A 26 -3.89 1.33 0.56
CA THR A 26 -4.55 0.81 1.78
C THR A 26 -3.66 0.91 3.01
N ILE A 27 -2.35 0.66 2.90
CA ILE A 27 -1.41 0.70 4.05
C ILE A 27 -1.35 2.09 4.72
N PRO A 28 -1.04 3.19 4.02
CA PRO A 28 -1.03 4.51 4.64
C PRO A 28 -2.42 4.91 5.16
N THR A 29 -3.49 4.50 4.47
CA THR A 29 -4.87 4.79 4.88
C THR A 29 -5.23 4.13 6.21
N ILE A 30 -4.86 2.86 6.41
CA ILE A 30 -5.10 2.16 7.69
C ILE A 30 -4.34 2.83 8.82
N ILE A 31 -3.06 3.15 8.61
CA ILE A 31 -2.23 3.77 9.64
C ILE A 31 -2.78 5.17 9.98
N SER A 32 -3.12 5.98 8.97
CA SER A 32 -3.76 7.28 9.16
C SER A 32 -5.12 7.18 9.85
N SER A 33 -5.89 6.13 9.58
CA SER A 33 -7.20 5.91 10.21
C SER A 33 -7.05 5.58 11.69
N ILE A 34 -6.12 4.69 12.06
CA ILE A 34 -5.87 4.33 13.47
C ILE A 34 -5.39 5.54 14.27
N TYR A 35 -4.43 6.31 13.74
CA TYR A 35 -3.90 7.50 14.41
C TYR A 35 -4.79 8.75 14.30
N GLY A 36 -5.81 8.73 13.43
CA GLY A 36 -6.85 9.76 13.35
C GLY A 36 -8.03 9.52 14.29
N MET A 37 -8.10 8.35 14.93
CA MET A 37 -9.12 8.08 15.95
C MET A 37 -8.79 8.87 17.23
N ASN A 38 -9.77 9.59 17.77
CA ASN A 38 -9.69 10.31 19.05
C ASN A 38 -9.68 9.34 20.25
N VAL A 39 -8.91 8.26 20.18
CA VAL A 39 -8.75 7.24 21.22
C VAL A 39 -7.35 7.34 21.77
N GLY A 40 -7.22 7.28 23.10
CA GLY A 40 -5.93 7.33 23.80
C GLY A 40 -4.98 6.23 23.32
N LEU A 41 -4.02 6.59 22.46
CA LEU A 41 -3.03 5.65 21.95
C LEU A 41 -1.74 5.74 22.78
N PRO A 42 -1.10 4.60 23.13
CA PRO A 42 0.25 4.64 23.68
C PRO A 42 1.18 5.22 22.61
N LEU A 43 1.91 6.31 22.93
CA LEU A 43 2.69 7.24 22.06
C LEU A 43 2.05 8.62 21.82
N GLN A 44 0.82 8.88 22.23
CA GLN A 44 0.14 10.16 21.95
C GLN A 44 0.75 11.37 22.68
N GLU A 45 1.45 11.17 23.81
CA GLU A 45 2.07 12.26 24.58
C GLU A 45 3.44 12.71 24.04
N ASN A 46 4.05 11.96 23.13
CA ASN A 46 5.37 12.33 22.61
C ASN A 46 5.21 13.21 21.35
N PRO A 47 5.69 14.47 21.35
CA PRO A 47 5.59 15.36 20.19
C PRO A 47 6.28 14.80 18.92
N ALA A 48 7.20 13.84 19.07
CA ALA A 48 7.84 13.15 17.96
C ALA A 48 7.07 11.94 17.40
N ALA A 49 5.98 11.49 18.05
CA ALA A 49 5.25 10.29 17.64
C ALA A 49 4.73 10.39 16.20
N PHE A 50 4.24 11.57 15.80
CA PHE A 50 3.80 11.85 14.43
C PHE A 50 4.90 11.59 13.39
N PHE A 51 6.14 12.01 13.66
CA PHE A 51 7.27 11.80 12.76
C PHE A 51 7.66 10.32 12.66
N TYR A 52 7.63 9.58 13.76
CA TYR A 52 7.89 8.13 13.75
C TYR A 52 6.85 7.37 12.92
N ILE A 53 5.58 7.74 13.02
CA ILE A 53 4.49 7.12 12.26
C ILE A 53 4.63 7.40 10.77
N ILE A 54 4.89 8.66 10.40
CA ILE A 54 5.13 9.04 9.00
C ILE A 54 6.34 8.29 8.44
N PHE A 55 7.43 8.21 9.20
CA PHE A 55 8.62 7.48 8.80
C PHE A 55 8.31 5.99 8.60
N LEU A 56 7.58 5.37 9.51
CA LEU A 56 7.14 3.98 9.40
C LEU A 56 6.29 3.76 8.13
N ILE A 57 5.32 4.64 7.88
CA ILE A 57 4.46 4.59 6.68
C ILE A 57 5.31 4.68 5.42
N LEU A 58 6.24 5.64 5.35
CA LEU A 58 7.12 5.83 4.20
C LEU A 58 7.99 4.60 3.94
N VAL A 59 8.60 4.05 5.00
CA VAL A 59 9.42 2.84 4.89
C VAL A 59 8.58 1.67 4.41
N MET A 60 7.43 1.40 5.05
CA MET A 60 6.55 0.30 4.65
C MET A 60 6.03 0.44 3.23
N SER A 61 5.61 1.65 2.83
CA SER A 61 5.15 1.92 1.46
C SER A 61 6.28 1.70 0.44
N SER A 62 7.50 2.20 0.73
CA SER A 62 8.66 1.99 -0.16
C SER A 62 9.02 0.52 -0.30
N VAL A 63 9.00 -0.26 0.79
CA VAL A 63 9.29 -1.70 0.78
C VAL A 63 8.25 -2.43 -0.07
N MET A 64 6.96 -2.10 0.09
CA MET A 64 5.89 -2.68 -0.73
C MET A 64 6.10 -2.40 -2.22
N VAL A 65 6.40 -1.14 -2.58
CA VAL A 65 6.67 -0.75 -3.97
C VAL A 65 7.85 -1.53 -4.54
N VAL A 66 8.96 -1.63 -3.79
CA VAL A 66 10.14 -2.40 -4.20
C VAL A 66 9.82 -3.89 -4.39
N VAL A 67 9.03 -4.50 -3.50
CA VAL A 67 8.60 -5.90 -3.61
C VAL A 67 7.72 -6.12 -4.84
N PHE A 68 6.79 -5.20 -5.12
CA PHE A 68 5.90 -5.28 -6.28
C PHE A 68 6.65 -5.14 -7.61
N ILE A 69 7.62 -4.22 -7.69
CA ILE A 69 8.52 -4.07 -8.84
C ILE A 69 9.38 -5.33 -9.02
N ARG A 70 9.97 -5.86 -7.94
CA ARG A 70 10.80 -7.09 -8.02
C ARG A 70 10.02 -8.32 -8.45
N LYS A 71 8.73 -8.40 -8.11
CA LYS A 71 7.86 -9.49 -8.56
C LYS A 71 7.33 -9.31 -9.99
N GLY A 72 7.59 -8.19 -10.66
CA GLY A 72 7.05 -7.89 -11.99
C GLY A 72 5.52 -7.82 -12.02
N TRP A 73 4.92 -7.44 -10.89
CA TRP A 73 3.46 -7.20 -10.80
C TRP A 73 3.09 -5.79 -11.26
N ILE A 74 4.06 -4.87 -11.19
CA ILE A 74 4.10 -3.53 -11.78
C ILE A 74 5.24 -3.53 -12.80
#